data_AF-A0A7V9UIK7-F1
#
_entry.id   AF-A0A7V9UIK7-F1
#
_cell.length_a   1.000
_cell.length_b   1.000
_cell.length_c   1.000
_cell.angle_alpha   90.00
_cell.angle_beta   90.00
_cell.angle_gamma   90.00
#
_symmetry.space_group_name_H-M   'P 1'
#
loop_
_entity.id
_entity.type
_entity.pdbx_description
1 polymer ?
#
loop_
_entity_poly.entity_id
_entity_poly.type
_entity_poly.pdbx_seq_one_letter_code
_entity_poly.pdbx_strand_id
1 'polypeptide(L)'
;MGHTKLREASFDISPLDNHRLTDLIPPLTVKIPGLPEYMHSFTSLSGSSLKGQSVISAPGNFDFGEKTLHTLPAGKNTGTLLHAILETVPFNIVDQGLQSLALQTHVSKYTLNTPFAKWQPIICDIIYNTLTAKLPLGEDSFSMSEVQADLCYKEHEFVYTTDLEEQKNVAHTSYVKGIIDLIFQHKGKYFIVDWKSNWLGQQTDDYISENLARAMHEHHYYLQAELYKRALKRYLHLCDPRPFEEVFGGVYYLFLRGLSSNSKNGIVLV
;
A
#
# COMPACT_ATOMS: atom_id res chain seq x y z
N MET A 1 -8.26 4.75 46.42
CA MET A 1 -7.13 4.37 45.57
C MET A 1 -6.81 2.91 45.82
N GLY A 2 -7.33 2.00 44.99
CA GLY A 2 -7.10 0.57 45.14
C GLY A 2 -6.13 0.08 44.06
N HIS A 3 -4.90 -0.25 44.44
CA HIS A 3 -3.98 -0.99 43.59
C HIS A 3 -3.93 -2.44 44.08
N THR A 4 -4.39 -3.37 43.26
CA THR A 4 -4.22 -4.81 43.49
C THR A 4 -2.85 -5.22 43.00
N LYS A 5 -1.97 -5.69 43.91
CA LYS A 5 -0.69 -6.31 43.55
C LYS A 5 -0.97 -7.69 42.95
N LEU A 6 -0.51 -7.92 41.72
CA LEU A 6 -0.37 -9.26 41.15
C LEU A 6 0.66 -10.03 41.99
N ARG A 7 0.22 -11.07 42.69
CA ARG A 7 1.14 -12.07 43.26
C ARG A 7 1.73 -12.87 42.11
N GLU A 8 3.03 -13.10 42.16
CA GLU A 8 3.74 -14.02 41.28
C GLU A 8 3.02 -15.37 41.29
N ALA A 9 2.43 -15.75 40.16
CA ALA A 9 1.94 -17.09 39.94
C ALA A 9 3.15 -17.95 39.54
N SER A 10 3.65 -18.75 40.49
CA SER A 10 4.56 -19.85 40.18
C SER A 10 3.76 -20.96 39.51
N PHE A 11 3.93 -21.13 38.20
CA PHE A 11 3.40 -22.30 37.49
C PHE A 11 4.39 -23.45 37.66
N ASP A 12 3.92 -24.53 38.27
CA ASP A 12 4.65 -25.79 38.34
C ASP A 12 4.58 -26.46 36.97
N ILE A 13 5.61 -26.23 36.14
CA ILE A 13 5.70 -26.83 34.81
C ILE A 13 6.35 -28.21 34.97
N SER A 14 5.58 -29.16 35.50
CA SER A 14 5.94 -30.57 35.39
C SER A 14 6.00 -30.95 33.90
N PRO A 15 6.98 -31.76 33.45
CA PRO A 15 7.00 -32.24 32.07
C PRO A 15 5.69 -32.96 31.77
N LEU A 16 4.99 -32.54 30.71
CA LEU A 16 3.78 -33.22 30.24
C LEU A 16 4.15 -34.67 29.92
N ASP A 17 3.58 -35.60 30.70
CA ASP A 17 3.64 -37.02 30.38
C ASP A 17 3.12 -37.25 28.96
N ASN A 18 3.80 -38.14 28.25
CA ASN A 18 3.60 -38.45 26.83
C ASN A 18 2.30 -39.25 26.60
N HIS A 19 1.20 -38.80 27.19
CA HIS A 19 -0.14 -39.30 26.93
C HIS A 19 -0.60 -38.75 25.58
N ARG A 20 -1.00 -39.66 24.69
CA ARG A 20 -1.60 -39.41 23.39
C ARG A 20 -2.45 -38.13 23.42
N LEU A 21 -2.02 -37.11 22.68
CA LEU A 21 -2.85 -35.96 22.34
C LEU A 21 -4.17 -36.53 21.81
N THR A 22 -5.24 -36.40 22.58
CA THR A 22 -6.59 -36.73 22.13
C THR A 22 -6.87 -35.91 20.88
N ASP A 23 -7.39 -36.56 19.83
CA ASP A 23 -7.71 -35.89 18.57
C ASP A 23 -8.49 -34.61 18.86
N LEU A 24 -7.91 -33.47 18.46
CA LEU A 24 -8.52 -32.16 18.69
C LEU A 24 -9.80 -32.08 17.87
N ILE A 25 -10.95 -32.16 18.54
CA ILE A 25 -12.25 -31.94 17.91
C ILE A 25 -12.49 -30.43 17.86
N PRO A 26 -12.74 -29.84 16.69
CA PRO A 26 -13.07 -28.43 16.60
C PRO A 26 -14.33 -28.13 17.44
N PRO A 27 -14.40 -26.99 18.12
CA PRO A 27 -15.58 -26.63 18.89
C PRO A 27 -16.81 -26.56 17.98
N LEU A 28 -17.97 -26.90 18.54
CA LEU A 28 -19.25 -26.85 17.85
C LEU A 28 -19.45 -25.45 17.25
N THR A 29 -19.78 -25.39 15.96
CA THR A 29 -20.08 -24.13 15.29
C THR A 29 -21.33 -23.50 15.92
N VAL A 30 -21.14 -22.40 16.65
CA VAL A 30 -22.24 -21.61 17.18
C VAL A 30 -22.88 -20.84 16.03
N LYS A 31 -24.13 -21.16 15.70
CA LYS A 31 -24.94 -20.32 14.80
C LYS A 31 -25.39 -19.08 15.56
N ILE A 32 -24.72 -17.95 15.34
CA ILE A 32 -25.14 -16.66 15.84
C ILE A 32 -26.36 -16.20 15.03
N PRO A 33 -27.53 -15.95 15.64
CA PRO A 33 -28.68 -15.41 14.92
C PRO A 33 -28.37 -13.99 14.42
N GLY A 34 -28.56 -13.74 13.13
CA GLY A 34 -28.32 -12.42 12.53
C GLY A 34 -28.47 -12.46 11.01
N LEU A 35 -28.70 -11.30 10.39
CA LEU A 35 -28.59 -11.15 8.94
C LEU A 35 -27.10 -11.24 8.55
N PRO A 36 -26.73 -12.03 7.54
CA PRO A 36 -25.36 -12.05 7.05
C PRO A 36 -25.03 -10.71 6.39
N GLU A 37 -24.10 -9.96 6.96
CA GLU A 37 -23.54 -8.76 6.35
C GLU A 37 -22.34 -9.15 5.48
N TYR A 38 -22.26 -8.57 4.28
CA TYR A 38 -21.19 -8.89 3.33
C TYR A 38 -20.03 -7.91 3.45
N MET A 39 -18.81 -8.42 3.49
CA MET A 39 -17.60 -7.60 3.51
C MET A 39 -16.81 -7.78 2.22
N HIS A 40 -16.50 -6.67 1.56
CA HIS A 40 -15.73 -6.62 0.32
C HIS A 40 -14.42 -5.87 0.53
N SER A 41 -13.34 -6.38 -0.05
CA SER A 41 -12.08 -5.66 -0.23
C SER A 41 -11.88 -5.30 -1.70
N PHE A 42 -11.09 -4.26 -2.00
CA PHE A 42 -10.80 -3.90 -3.38
C PHE A 42 -10.22 -5.07 -4.19
N THR A 43 -9.32 -5.86 -3.59
CA THR A 43 -8.75 -7.07 -4.22
C THR A 43 -9.82 -8.11 -4.57
N SER A 44 -10.87 -8.23 -3.75
CA SER A 44 -12.00 -9.12 -4.05
C SER A 44 -12.91 -8.59 -5.17
N LEU A 45 -13.06 -7.27 -5.28
CA LEU A 45 -13.89 -6.62 -6.30
C LEU A 45 -13.23 -6.60 -7.68
N SER A 46 -11.90 -6.54 -7.73
CA SER A 46 -11.11 -6.43 -8.96
C SER A 46 -10.57 -7.77 -9.50
N GLY A 47 -10.98 -8.90 -8.89
CA GLY A 47 -10.41 -10.24 -9.10
C GLY A 47 -10.48 -10.84 -10.51
N SER A 48 -11.03 -10.13 -11.49
CA SER A 48 -11.10 -10.54 -12.90
C SER A 48 -10.19 -9.69 -13.78
N SER A 49 -8.87 -9.74 -13.57
CA SER A 49 -7.91 -9.14 -14.48
C SER A 49 -7.67 -10.07 -15.69
N LEU A 50 -8.07 -9.61 -16.88
CA LEU A 50 -7.82 -10.29 -18.14
C LEU A 50 -6.31 -10.33 -18.41
N LYS A 51 -5.75 -11.53 -18.60
CA LYS A 51 -4.35 -11.69 -18.99
C LYS A 51 -4.13 -11.10 -20.39
N GLY A 52 -3.61 -9.87 -20.45
CA GLY A 52 -3.02 -9.33 -21.67
C GLY A 52 -1.83 -10.19 -22.09
N GLN A 53 -1.75 -10.50 -23.38
CA GLN A 53 -0.64 -11.24 -23.99
C GLN A 53 0.61 -10.35 -24.05
N SER A 54 1.46 -10.35 -23.02
CA SER A 54 2.85 -9.91 -23.18
C SER A 54 3.71 -11.10 -23.59
N VAL A 55 4.49 -10.93 -24.66
CA VAL A 55 5.44 -11.95 -25.17
C VAL A 55 6.61 -12.17 -24.19
N ILE A 56 6.86 -11.19 -23.32
CA ILE A 56 7.91 -11.20 -22.30
C ILE A 56 7.25 -11.32 -20.93
N SER A 57 7.69 -12.30 -20.13
CA SER A 57 7.24 -12.48 -18.74
C SER A 57 7.98 -11.55 -17.79
N ALA A 58 7.28 -11.04 -16.77
CA ALA A 58 7.88 -10.28 -15.69
C ALA A 58 9.01 -11.07 -14.99
N PRO A 59 10.07 -10.40 -14.50
CA PRO A 59 11.20 -11.08 -13.86
C PRO A 59 10.76 -11.80 -12.58
N GLY A 60 11.05 -13.08 -12.44
CA GLY A 60 10.78 -13.85 -11.21
C GLY A 60 12.03 -14.31 -10.47
N ASN A 61 13.21 -14.23 -11.10
CA ASN A 61 14.44 -14.80 -10.59
C ASN A 61 15.28 -13.75 -9.84
N PHE A 62 15.59 -14.03 -8.57
CA PHE A 62 16.44 -13.19 -7.71
C PHE A 62 17.93 -13.21 -8.11
N ASP A 63 18.35 -14.19 -8.92
CA ASP A 63 19.72 -14.37 -9.39
C ASP A 63 19.97 -13.76 -10.77
N PHE A 64 19.14 -12.81 -11.20
CA PHE A 64 19.36 -12.07 -12.43
C PHE A 64 20.75 -11.40 -12.41
N GLY A 65 21.48 -11.56 -13.52
CA GLY A 65 22.87 -11.12 -13.65
C GLY A 65 23.01 -9.60 -13.51
N GLU A 66 22.26 -8.86 -14.34
CA GLU A 66 22.18 -7.40 -14.25
C GLU A 66 21.05 -6.99 -13.30
N LYS A 67 21.39 -6.23 -12.26
CA LYS A 67 20.42 -5.73 -11.27
C LYS A 67 20.07 -4.30 -11.60
N THR A 68 18.83 -4.10 -12.02
CA THR A 68 18.22 -2.80 -12.32
C THR A 68 16.83 -2.75 -11.69
N LEU A 69 16.23 -1.56 -11.66
CA LEU A 69 14.85 -1.39 -11.22
C LEU A 69 13.83 -2.23 -12.01
N HIS A 70 14.13 -2.54 -13.28
CA HIS A 70 13.26 -3.33 -14.16
C HIS A 70 13.53 -4.83 -14.10
N THR A 71 14.69 -5.26 -13.60
CA THR A 71 15.03 -6.69 -13.38
C THR A 71 14.79 -7.16 -11.95
N LEU A 72 14.53 -6.23 -10.99
CA LEU A 72 14.09 -6.58 -9.64
C LEU A 72 12.88 -7.54 -9.72
N PRO A 73 12.89 -8.70 -9.04
CA PRO A 73 11.81 -9.68 -9.16
C PRO A 73 10.43 -9.06 -8.92
N ALA A 74 9.49 -9.32 -9.81
CA ALA A 74 8.10 -8.91 -9.70
C ALA A 74 7.32 -9.90 -8.83
N GLY A 75 6.19 -9.44 -8.30
CA GLY A 75 5.27 -10.27 -7.53
C GLY A 75 5.04 -9.79 -6.11
N LYS A 76 4.20 -10.53 -5.39
CA LYS A 76 3.66 -10.13 -4.09
C LYS A 76 4.74 -9.82 -3.05
N ASN A 77 5.78 -10.65 -2.96
CA ASN A 77 6.84 -10.48 -1.96
C ASN A 77 7.58 -9.14 -2.15
N THR A 78 7.88 -8.76 -3.39
CA THR A 78 8.51 -7.46 -3.69
C THR A 78 7.57 -6.31 -3.37
N GLY A 79 6.29 -6.44 -3.71
CA GLY A 79 5.27 -5.45 -3.37
C GLY A 79 5.18 -5.23 -1.85
N THR A 80 5.03 -6.30 -1.08
CA THR A 80 4.98 -6.25 0.39
C THR A 80 6.25 -5.63 0.99
N LEU A 81 7.42 -5.97 0.47
CA LEU A 81 8.69 -5.39 0.92
C LEU A 81 8.74 -3.88 0.71
N LEU A 82 8.39 -3.41 -0.50
CA LEU A 82 8.45 -1.99 -0.83
C LEU A 82 7.42 -1.18 -0.02
N HIS A 83 6.23 -1.71 0.19
CA HIS A 83 5.21 -1.12 1.06
C HIS A 83 5.72 -0.98 2.49
N ALA A 84 6.25 -2.04 3.09
CA ALA A 84 6.74 -2.02 4.46
C ALA A 84 7.91 -1.03 4.68
N ILE A 85 8.74 -0.81 3.66
CA ILE A 85 9.79 0.22 3.69
C ILE A 85 9.17 1.62 3.60
N LEU A 86 8.24 1.86 2.66
CA LEU A 86 7.61 3.17 2.47
C LEU A 86 6.75 3.58 3.67
N GLU A 87 6.16 2.60 4.36
CA GLU A 87 5.44 2.78 5.62
C GLU A 87 6.33 3.39 6.71
N THR A 88 7.57 2.92 6.88
CA THR A 88 8.38 3.35 8.03
C THR A 88 9.46 4.38 7.69
N VAL A 89 9.77 4.58 6.41
CA VAL A 89 10.80 5.54 5.99
C VAL A 89 10.37 6.98 6.30
N PRO A 90 11.21 7.79 6.97
CA PRO A 90 10.96 9.21 7.11
C PRO A 90 11.24 9.92 5.78
N PHE A 91 10.28 10.69 5.27
CA PHE A 91 10.39 11.27 3.92
C PHE A 91 11.50 12.30 3.79
N ASN A 92 11.86 12.99 4.88
CA ASN A 92 12.97 13.95 4.93
C ASN A 92 14.36 13.30 5.00
N ILE A 93 14.47 11.95 4.96
CA ILE A 93 15.77 11.27 4.98
C ILE A 93 16.65 11.58 3.76
N VAL A 94 16.02 12.01 2.66
CA VAL A 94 16.68 12.33 1.37
C VAL A 94 16.90 13.84 1.18
N ASP A 95 16.99 14.61 2.27
CA ASP A 95 17.17 16.07 2.22
C ASP A 95 18.49 16.47 1.51
N GLN A 96 18.53 17.70 1.00
CA GLN A 96 19.45 18.24 -0.02
C GLN A 96 20.94 17.92 0.21
N GLY A 97 21.39 16.75 -0.24
CA GLY A 97 22.79 16.32 -0.19
C GLY A 97 22.99 14.82 0.03
N LEU A 98 21.98 14.12 0.56
CA LEU A 98 22.03 12.68 0.77
C LEU A 98 21.42 11.92 -0.41
N GLN A 99 22.25 11.14 -1.10
CA GLN A 99 21.85 10.23 -2.18
C GLN A 99 21.20 8.95 -1.58
N SER A 100 20.86 7.96 -2.43
CA SER A 100 20.25 6.69 -2.01
C SER A 100 21.03 5.93 -0.92
N LEU A 101 22.31 6.24 -0.70
CA LEU A 101 23.13 5.73 0.40
C LEU A 101 22.53 5.96 1.80
N ALA A 102 21.85 7.09 2.04
CA ALA A 102 21.24 7.38 3.34
C ALA A 102 20.11 6.40 3.71
N LEU A 103 19.53 5.73 2.71
CA LEU A 103 18.48 4.74 2.88
C LEU A 103 19.03 3.36 3.26
N GLN A 104 20.33 3.11 3.11
CA GLN A 104 20.89 1.76 3.30
C GLN A 104 20.59 1.18 4.67
N THR A 105 20.84 1.93 5.75
CA THR A 105 20.58 1.47 7.12
C THR A 105 19.10 1.13 7.33
N HIS A 106 18.20 1.88 6.68
CA HIS A 106 16.77 1.65 6.80
C HIS A 106 16.34 0.42 5.99
N VAL A 107 16.74 0.35 4.71
CA VAL A 107 16.43 -0.77 3.80
C VAL A 107 17.01 -2.09 4.30
N SER A 108 18.23 -2.09 4.86
CA SER A 108 18.87 -3.30 5.41
C SER A 108 18.01 -4.01 6.47
N LYS A 109 17.19 -3.29 7.24
CA LYS A 109 16.30 -3.89 8.24
C LYS A 109 15.31 -4.87 7.63
N TYR A 110 14.94 -4.66 6.37
CA TYR A 110 13.96 -5.45 5.64
C TYR A 110 14.60 -6.46 4.68
N THR A 111 15.82 -6.20 4.22
CA THR A 111 16.49 -7.03 3.21
C THR A 111 17.48 -8.02 3.80
N LEU A 112 18.03 -7.76 4.99
CA LEU A 112 19.01 -8.63 5.64
C LEU A 112 18.43 -10.03 5.86
N ASN A 113 19.21 -11.06 5.56
CA ASN A 113 18.80 -12.47 5.63
C ASN A 113 17.60 -12.84 4.73
N THR A 114 17.32 -12.05 3.69
CA THR A 114 16.33 -12.37 2.67
C THR A 114 16.97 -12.46 1.28
N PRO A 115 16.29 -13.05 0.26
CA PRO A 115 16.75 -12.99 -1.13
C PRO A 115 16.99 -11.56 -1.66
N PHE A 116 16.41 -10.54 -1.03
CA PHE A 116 16.55 -9.14 -1.40
C PHE A 116 17.85 -8.49 -0.90
N ALA A 117 18.67 -9.16 -0.08
CA ALA A 117 19.93 -8.60 0.42
C ALA A 117 20.83 -8.10 -0.72
N LYS A 118 20.92 -8.90 -1.80
CA LYS A 118 21.69 -8.59 -3.02
C LYS A 118 21.03 -7.55 -3.93
N TRP A 119 19.80 -7.15 -3.64
CA TRP A 119 19.03 -6.12 -4.34
C TRP A 119 18.95 -4.79 -3.58
N GLN A 120 19.58 -4.71 -2.40
CA GLN A 120 19.52 -3.54 -1.54
C GLN A 120 19.86 -2.21 -2.25
N PRO A 121 20.92 -2.11 -3.10
CA PRO A 121 21.20 -0.87 -3.81
C PRO A 121 20.02 -0.41 -4.69
N ILE A 122 19.44 -1.34 -5.45
CA ILE A 122 18.30 -1.06 -6.34
C ILE A 122 17.05 -0.68 -5.54
N ILE A 123 16.83 -1.32 -4.39
CA ILE A 123 15.72 -0.96 -3.50
C ILE A 123 15.94 0.45 -2.93
N CYS A 124 17.17 0.81 -2.54
CA CYS A 124 17.48 2.18 -2.10
C CYS A 124 17.20 3.19 -3.21
N ASP A 125 17.55 2.88 -4.47
CA ASP A 125 17.28 3.75 -5.61
C ASP A 125 15.78 3.90 -5.88
N ILE A 126 14.99 2.83 -5.79
CA ILE A 126 13.54 2.88 -5.92
C ILE A 126 12.93 3.79 -4.85
N ILE A 127 13.33 3.61 -3.59
CA ILE A 127 12.80 4.43 -2.48
C ILE A 127 13.26 5.88 -2.64
N TYR A 128 14.52 6.13 -3.00
CA TYR A 128 15.04 7.47 -3.27
C TYR A 128 14.25 8.16 -4.39
N ASN A 129 14.06 7.49 -5.52
CA ASN A 129 13.27 8.03 -6.64
C ASN A 129 11.83 8.29 -6.23
N THR A 130 11.24 7.43 -5.39
CA THR A 130 9.88 7.63 -4.87
C THR A 130 9.79 8.88 -4.01
N LEU A 131 10.78 9.11 -3.15
CA LEU A 131 10.78 10.25 -2.24
C LEU A 131 11.10 11.59 -2.93
N THR A 132 11.83 11.55 -4.05
CA THR A 132 12.33 12.73 -4.76
C THR A 132 11.61 13.03 -6.07
N ALA A 133 10.77 12.11 -6.58
CA ALA A 133 9.96 12.33 -7.77
C ALA A 133 9.11 13.61 -7.64
N LYS A 134 9.02 14.36 -8.74
CA LYS A 134 8.25 15.60 -8.82
C LYS A 134 6.79 15.31 -9.14
N LEU A 135 5.98 15.27 -8.09
CA LEU A 135 4.54 15.09 -8.14
C LEU A 135 3.87 16.37 -8.69
N PRO A 136 3.06 16.28 -9.76
CA PRO A 136 2.44 17.44 -10.38
C PRO A 136 1.31 18.00 -9.52
N LEU A 137 1.28 19.32 -9.32
CA LEU A 137 0.22 20.03 -8.60
C LEU A 137 -0.15 21.31 -9.36
N GLY A 138 -1.10 21.21 -10.29
CA GLY A 138 -1.42 22.31 -11.20
C GLY A 138 -0.23 22.62 -12.11
N GLU A 139 0.24 23.88 -12.09
CA GLU A 139 1.45 24.31 -12.80
C GLU A 139 2.74 24.04 -12.00
N ASP A 140 2.62 23.78 -10.70
CA ASP A 140 3.73 23.50 -9.79
C ASP A 140 4.03 21.99 -9.70
N SER A 141 5.10 21.66 -8.99
CA SER A 141 5.36 20.30 -8.50
C SER A 141 6.01 20.31 -7.13
N PHE A 142 5.92 19.20 -6.41
CA PHE A 142 6.60 18.97 -5.14
C PHE A 142 7.05 17.50 -5.05
N SER A 143 7.94 17.17 -4.13
CA SER A 143 8.34 15.80 -3.83
C SER A 143 7.85 15.35 -2.45
N MET A 144 7.79 14.04 -2.25
CA MET A 144 7.37 13.48 -0.95
C MET A 144 8.28 13.92 0.19
N SER A 145 9.56 14.20 -0.09
CA SER A 145 10.50 14.77 0.87
C SER A 145 10.10 16.15 1.42
N GLU A 146 9.23 16.87 0.71
CA GLU A 146 8.72 18.20 1.10
C GLU A 146 7.41 18.10 1.90
N VAL A 147 6.86 16.90 2.10
CA VAL A 147 5.65 16.66 2.88
C VAL A 147 5.98 16.66 4.37
N GLN A 148 5.18 17.40 5.16
CA GLN A 148 5.37 17.49 6.61
C GLN A 148 4.99 16.16 7.28
N ALA A 149 5.86 15.67 8.17
CA ALA A 149 5.71 14.34 8.76
C ALA A 149 4.48 14.21 9.68
N ASP A 150 4.07 15.29 10.34
CA ASP A 150 2.88 15.38 11.20
C ASP A 150 1.57 15.49 10.39
N LEU A 151 1.66 15.74 9.09
CA LEU A 151 0.55 15.79 8.15
C LEU A 151 0.56 14.57 7.21
N CYS A 152 1.11 13.45 7.66
CA CYS A 152 1.29 12.21 6.92
C CYS A 152 0.72 11.04 7.71
N TYR A 153 -0.26 10.33 7.14
CA TYR A 153 -0.95 9.20 7.74
C TYR A 153 -0.77 7.98 6.85
N LYS A 154 0.00 7.01 7.32
CA LYS A 154 0.37 5.82 6.56
C LYS A 154 -0.48 4.62 6.97
N GLU A 155 -0.73 3.70 6.03
CA GLU A 155 -1.53 2.48 6.22
C GLU A 155 -2.87 2.72 6.93
N HIS A 156 -3.62 3.72 6.45
CA HIS A 156 -4.89 4.07 7.09
C HIS A 156 -5.99 3.07 6.73
N GLU A 157 -6.37 2.21 7.69
CA GLU A 157 -7.53 1.33 7.53
C GLU A 157 -8.83 2.12 7.43
N PHE A 158 -9.79 1.62 6.65
CA PHE A 158 -11.14 2.15 6.63
C PHE A 158 -12.17 1.03 6.49
N VAL A 159 -13.37 1.31 7.00
CA VAL A 159 -14.56 0.50 6.75
C VAL A 159 -15.77 1.42 6.64
N TYR A 160 -16.63 1.20 5.66
CA TYR A 160 -17.90 1.90 5.55
C TYR A 160 -18.96 1.05 4.87
N THR A 161 -20.23 1.35 5.13
CA THR A 161 -21.37 0.71 4.49
C THR A 161 -21.58 1.24 3.07
N THR A 162 -21.95 0.36 2.16
CA THR A 162 -22.35 0.71 0.79
C THR A 162 -23.80 0.36 0.58
N ASP A 163 -24.58 1.35 0.18
CA ASP A 163 -25.92 1.14 -0.36
C ASP A 163 -25.76 0.80 -1.85
N LEU A 164 -25.26 -0.41 -2.15
CA LEU A 164 -25.27 -0.93 -3.53
C LEU A 164 -26.70 -1.37 -3.82
N GLU A 165 -27.55 -0.43 -4.21
CA GLU A 165 -28.99 -0.64 -4.43
C GLU A 165 -29.33 -1.50 -5.67
N GLU A 166 -28.36 -2.07 -6.39
CA GLU A 166 -28.59 -2.60 -7.74
C GLU A 166 -29.04 -4.07 -7.86
N GLN A 167 -29.36 -4.76 -6.76
CA GLN A 167 -30.07 -6.05 -6.85
C GLN A 167 -31.42 -6.01 -6.13
N LYS A 168 -32.45 -5.69 -6.93
CA LYS A 168 -33.86 -5.87 -6.59
C LYS A 168 -34.07 -7.25 -5.96
N ASN A 169 -34.32 -7.24 -4.64
CA ASN A 169 -34.94 -8.28 -3.79
C ASN A 169 -34.18 -8.70 -2.52
N VAL A 170 -33.06 -8.06 -2.17
CA VAL A 170 -32.58 -8.17 -0.78
C VAL A 170 -31.86 -6.90 -0.34
N ALA A 171 -32.45 -6.14 0.58
CA ALA A 171 -31.78 -5.03 1.27
C ALA A 171 -30.75 -5.64 2.23
N HIS A 172 -29.52 -5.86 1.77
CA HIS A 172 -28.41 -6.29 2.61
C HIS A 172 -27.39 -5.16 2.66
N THR A 173 -27.11 -4.69 3.87
CA THR A 173 -25.99 -3.78 4.13
C THR A 173 -24.69 -4.50 3.80
N SER A 174 -23.97 -3.96 2.83
CA SER A 174 -22.63 -4.41 2.47
C SER A 174 -21.60 -3.44 3.01
N TYR A 175 -20.43 -3.94 3.37
CA TYR A 175 -19.31 -3.15 3.88
C TYR A 175 -18.15 -3.23 2.90
N VAL A 176 -17.49 -2.09 2.71
CA VAL A 176 -16.18 -2.05 2.06
C VAL A 176 -15.15 -1.81 3.14
N LYS A 177 -14.15 -2.70 3.21
CA LYS A 177 -12.94 -2.54 4.02
C LYS A 177 -11.72 -2.38 3.09
N GLY A 178 -10.80 -1.53 3.48
CA GLY A 178 -9.51 -1.38 2.80
C GLY A 178 -8.47 -0.70 3.66
N ILE A 179 -7.29 -0.52 3.07
CA ILE A 179 -6.15 0.19 3.65
C ILE A 179 -5.66 1.17 2.59
N ILE A 180 -5.52 2.44 2.98
CA ILE A 180 -4.92 3.47 2.13
C ILE A 180 -3.44 3.57 2.49
N ASP A 181 -2.53 3.37 1.53
CA ASP A 181 -1.10 3.31 1.82
C ASP A 181 -0.59 4.61 2.44
N LEU A 182 -1.04 5.75 1.91
CA LEU A 182 -0.70 7.06 2.43
C LEU A 182 -1.80 8.09 2.17
N ILE A 183 -2.09 8.88 3.21
CA ILE A 183 -2.81 10.15 3.13
C ILE A 183 -1.86 11.23 3.60
N PHE A 184 -1.75 12.33 2.89
CA PHE A 184 -1.00 13.48 3.40
C PHE A 184 -1.68 14.81 3.09
N GLN A 185 -1.35 15.84 3.86
CA GLN A 185 -1.76 17.21 3.57
C GLN A 185 -0.58 18.01 2.99
N HIS A 186 -0.83 18.73 1.89
CA HIS A 186 0.12 19.67 1.29
C HIS A 186 -0.62 20.90 0.76
N LYS A 187 -0.09 22.10 1.05
CA LYS A 187 -0.73 23.39 0.70
C LYS A 187 -2.23 23.44 1.06
N GLY A 188 -2.60 22.89 2.23
CA GLY A 188 -3.98 22.91 2.74
C GLY A 188 -4.95 21.90 2.10
N LYS A 189 -4.47 21.06 1.18
CA LYS A 189 -5.25 19.99 0.53
C LYS A 189 -4.77 18.60 0.96
N TYR A 190 -5.69 17.65 1.03
CA TYR A 190 -5.45 16.24 1.31
C TYR A 190 -5.31 15.43 0.03
N PHE A 191 -4.26 14.65 -0.05
CA PHE A 191 -3.97 13.75 -1.15
C PHE A 191 -3.89 12.32 -0.63
N ILE A 192 -4.22 11.38 -1.51
CA ILE A 192 -3.97 9.95 -1.29
C ILE A 192 -2.82 9.53 -2.19
N VAL A 193 -1.99 8.60 -1.72
CA VAL A 193 -1.04 7.86 -2.55
C VAL A 193 -1.29 6.37 -2.42
N ASP A 194 -1.22 5.67 -3.55
CA ASP A 194 -1.15 4.21 -3.60
C ASP A 194 0.11 3.78 -4.37
N TRP A 195 0.93 2.93 -3.75
CA TRP A 195 2.22 2.50 -4.29
C TRP A 195 2.06 1.25 -5.14
N LYS A 196 2.38 1.35 -6.43
CA LYS A 196 2.27 0.25 -7.39
C LYS A 196 3.64 -0.31 -7.74
N SER A 197 3.86 -1.60 -7.45
CA SER A 197 5.09 -2.34 -7.82
C SER A 197 4.98 -3.09 -9.15
N ASN A 198 3.90 -2.84 -9.89
CA ASN A 198 3.58 -3.48 -11.18
C ASN A 198 4.75 -3.37 -12.15
N TRP A 199 4.99 -4.45 -12.87
CA TRP A 199 5.99 -4.49 -13.93
C TRP A 199 5.30 -4.24 -15.27
N LEU A 200 5.61 -3.11 -15.90
CA LEU A 200 5.01 -2.73 -17.20
C LEU A 200 5.92 -3.05 -18.40
N GLY A 201 7.21 -3.29 -18.14
CA GLY A 201 8.20 -3.68 -19.13
C GLY A 201 9.63 -3.57 -18.61
N GLN A 202 10.59 -3.68 -19.52
CA GLN A 202 12.02 -3.80 -19.22
C GLN A 202 12.74 -2.45 -19.10
N GLN A 203 12.09 -1.35 -19.48
CA GLN A 203 12.70 -0.03 -19.60
C GLN A 203 11.82 1.06 -18.98
N THR A 204 12.42 2.22 -18.73
CA THR A 204 11.71 3.35 -18.11
C THR A 204 10.61 3.90 -19.01
N ASP A 205 10.78 3.75 -20.33
CA ASP A 205 9.80 4.14 -21.35
C ASP A 205 8.56 3.26 -21.35
N ASP A 206 8.59 2.10 -20.69
CA ASP A 206 7.39 1.28 -20.50
C ASP A 206 6.42 1.89 -19.46
N TYR A 207 6.84 2.92 -18.71
CA TYR A 207 6.07 3.60 -17.67
C TYR A 207 5.62 5.01 -18.09
N ILE A 208 5.45 5.24 -19.39
CA ILE A 208 4.84 6.45 -19.97
C ILE A 208 3.33 6.49 -19.75
N SER A 209 2.75 7.68 -19.92
CA SER A 209 1.33 7.97 -19.64
C SER A 209 0.37 6.99 -20.31
N GLU A 210 0.62 6.57 -21.55
CA GLU A 210 -0.24 5.65 -22.30
C GLU A 210 -0.28 4.25 -21.64
N ASN A 211 0.88 3.72 -21.26
CA ASN A 211 0.98 2.42 -20.60
C ASN A 211 0.45 2.45 -19.17
N LEU A 212 0.66 3.56 -18.46
CA LEU A 212 0.09 3.77 -17.14
C LEU A 212 -1.44 3.80 -17.19
N ALA A 213 -2.03 4.53 -18.13
CA ALA A 213 -3.48 4.59 -18.31
C ALA A 213 -4.06 3.19 -18.58
N ARG A 214 -3.40 2.40 -19.43
CA ARG A 214 -3.78 0.99 -19.66
C ARG A 214 -3.73 0.18 -18.38
N ALA A 215 -2.63 0.24 -17.61
CA ALA A 215 -2.50 -0.47 -16.34
C ALA A 215 -3.56 -0.04 -15.31
N MET A 216 -3.87 1.26 -15.24
CA MET A 216 -4.93 1.81 -14.37
C MET A 216 -6.31 1.22 -14.69
N HIS A 217 -6.62 1.04 -15.99
CA HIS A 217 -7.86 0.39 -16.42
C HIS A 217 -7.85 -1.13 -16.16
N GLU A 218 -6.80 -1.84 -16.59
CA GLU A 218 -6.67 -3.30 -16.48
C GLU A 218 -6.74 -3.83 -15.04
N HIS A 219 -6.32 -3.01 -14.07
CA HIS A 219 -6.35 -3.34 -12.64
C HIS A 219 -7.47 -2.62 -11.86
N HIS A 220 -8.39 -1.95 -12.55
CA HIS A 220 -9.52 -1.22 -11.94
C HIS A 220 -9.11 -0.19 -10.86
N TYR A 221 -7.93 0.44 -11.01
CA TYR A 221 -7.43 1.41 -10.04
C TYR A 221 -8.30 2.68 -9.96
N TYR A 222 -9.04 3.03 -11.03
CA TYR A 222 -10.05 4.10 -10.94
C TYR A 222 -11.18 3.78 -9.95
N LEU A 223 -11.62 2.52 -9.87
CA LEU A 223 -12.61 2.11 -8.86
C LEU A 223 -11.99 2.19 -7.45
N GLN A 224 -10.74 1.78 -7.31
CA GLN A 224 -10.00 1.91 -6.05
C GLN A 224 -9.94 3.37 -5.58
N ALA A 225 -9.62 4.30 -6.49
CA ALA A 225 -9.54 5.73 -6.22
C ALA A 225 -10.88 6.27 -5.70
N GLU A 226 -12.00 5.88 -6.31
CA GLU A 226 -13.34 6.28 -5.86
C GLU A 226 -13.67 5.70 -4.47
N LEU A 227 -13.29 4.46 -4.19
CA LEU A 227 -13.48 3.86 -2.87
C LEU A 227 -12.64 4.59 -1.79
N TYR A 228 -11.40 4.94 -2.10
CA TYR A 228 -10.49 5.65 -1.19
C TYR A 228 -10.92 7.11 -0.98
N LYS A 229 -11.33 7.80 -2.04
CA LYS A 229 -11.91 9.14 -1.97
C LYS A 229 -13.15 9.18 -1.07
N ARG A 230 -14.04 8.19 -1.19
CA ARG A 230 -15.21 8.05 -0.30
C ARG A 230 -14.84 7.78 1.15
N ALA A 231 -13.80 6.98 1.40
CA ALA A 231 -13.28 6.75 2.74
C ALA A 231 -12.73 8.06 3.34
N LEU A 232 -11.88 8.76 2.59
CA LEU A 232 -11.30 10.03 3.02
C LEU A 232 -12.37 11.11 3.23
N LYS A 233 -13.37 11.22 2.36
CA LYS A 233 -14.48 12.18 2.53
C LYS A 233 -15.21 11.97 3.86
N ARG A 234 -15.48 10.73 4.23
CA ARG A 234 -16.12 10.40 5.52
C ARG A 234 -15.21 10.73 6.70
N TYR A 235 -13.92 10.44 6.60
CA TYR A 235 -12.96 10.78 7.64
C TYR A 235 -12.84 12.29 7.83
N LEU A 236 -12.63 13.05 6.75
CA LEU A 236 -12.47 14.50 6.79
C LEU A 236 -13.73 15.21 7.29
N HIS A 237 -14.93 14.67 7.02
CA HIS A 237 -16.16 15.22 7.58
C HIS A 237 -16.17 15.28 9.13
N LEU A 238 -15.37 14.44 9.79
CA LEU A 238 -15.28 14.40 11.25
C LEU A 238 -14.21 15.35 11.81
N CYS A 239 -13.24 15.78 11.00
CA CYS A 239 -12.04 16.47 11.49
C CYS A 239 -11.68 17.79 10.77
N ASP A 240 -12.23 18.04 9.58
CA ASP A 240 -12.04 19.30 8.85
C ASP A 240 -13.40 19.94 8.53
N PRO A 241 -13.68 21.18 8.99
CA PRO A 241 -14.96 21.84 8.77
C PRO A 241 -15.14 22.35 7.33
N ARG A 242 -14.09 22.39 6.51
CA ARG A 242 -14.17 22.90 5.13
C ARG A 242 -14.90 21.91 4.21
N PRO A 243 -15.57 22.39 3.14
CA PRO A 243 -16.16 21.51 2.14
C PRO A 243 -15.13 20.55 1.54
N PHE A 244 -15.51 19.27 1.36
CA PHE A 244 -14.61 18.24 0.87
C PHE A 244 -13.98 18.61 -0.47
N GLU A 245 -14.76 19.23 -1.35
CA GLU A 245 -14.37 19.63 -2.70
C GLU A 245 -13.29 20.74 -2.70
N GLU A 246 -13.16 21.50 -1.62
CA GLU A 246 -12.11 22.52 -1.47
C GLU A 246 -10.80 21.93 -0.93
N VAL A 247 -10.90 20.89 -0.11
CA VAL A 247 -9.75 20.30 0.59
C VAL A 247 -9.21 19.05 -0.11
N PHE A 248 -9.96 18.42 -1.00
CA PHE A 248 -9.48 17.25 -1.72
C PHE A 248 -8.51 17.64 -2.85
N GLY A 249 -7.33 17.03 -2.84
CA GLY A 249 -6.25 17.28 -3.80
C GLY A 249 -6.14 16.25 -4.92
N GLY A 250 -6.69 15.05 -4.74
CA GLY A 250 -6.63 13.96 -5.72
C GLY A 250 -5.96 12.69 -5.17
N VAL A 251 -5.87 11.69 -6.03
CA VAL A 251 -5.23 10.40 -5.74
C VAL A 251 -4.05 10.18 -6.66
N TYR A 252 -2.85 10.07 -6.09
CA TYR A 252 -1.65 9.67 -6.83
C TYR A 252 -1.51 8.15 -6.84
N TYR A 253 -1.29 7.62 -8.03
CA TYR A 253 -0.80 6.26 -8.24
C TYR A 253 0.65 6.34 -8.67
N LEU A 254 1.54 5.83 -7.82
CA LEU A 254 2.98 5.88 -8.07
C LEU A 254 3.50 4.49 -8.42
N PHE A 255 3.80 4.28 -9.70
CA PHE A 255 4.40 3.06 -10.21
C PHE A 255 5.90 3.10 -9.94
N LEU A 256 6.31 2.48 -8.84
CA LEU A 256 7.63 2.62 -8.22
C LEU A 256 8.80 2.33 -9.19
N ARG A 257 8.60 1.41 -10.14
CA ARG A 257 9.59 1.04 -11.16
C ARG A 257 9.71 2.06 -12.30
N GLY A 258 8.76 2.97 -12.44
CA GLY A 258 8.79 4.04 -13.45
C GLY A 258 9.32 5.36 -12.92
N LEU A 259 9.45 5.52 -11.60
CA LEU A 259 9.79 6.79 -10.97
C LEU A 259 11.26 7.15 -11.17
N SER A 260 11.47 8.43 -11.49
CA SER A 260 12.78 9.08 -11.57
C SER A 260 12.65 10.54 -11.17
N SER A 261 13.68 11.13 -10.57
CA SER A 261 13.70 12.53 -10.17
C SER A 261 13.56 13.52 -11.34
N ASN A 262 13.90 13.10 -12.56
CA ASN A 262 13.95 13.96 -13.74
C ASN A 262 12.84 13.68 -14.77
N SER A 263 11.83 12.88 -14.43
CA SER A 263 10.76 12.52 -15.36
C SER A 263 9.39 12.49 -14.69
N LYS A 264 8.33 12.61 -15.48
CA LYS A 264 6.95 12.40 -15.03
C LYS A 264 6.50 10.92 -15.18
N ASN A 265 7.39 10.03 -15.58
CA ASN A 265 7.06 8.62 -15.76
C ASN A 265 6.71 7.98 -14.42
N GLY A 266 5.85 6.96 -14.48
CA GLY A 266 5.37 6.25 -13.29
C GLY A 266 4.41 7.03 -12.39
N ILE A 267 3.97 8.23 -12.77
CA ILE A 267 3.05 9.05 -11.96
C ILE A 267 1.70 9.19 -12.67
N VAL A 268 0.62 8.84 -11.99
CA VAL A 268 -0.76 9.16 -12.41
C VAL A 268 -1.44 9.91 -11.27
N LEU A 269 -2.04 11.06 -11.58
CA LEU A 269 -2.93 11.80 -10.67
C LEU A 269 -4.36 11.68 -11.19
N VAL A 270 -5.28 11.26 -10.32
CA VAL A 270 -6.72 11.09 -10.59
C VAL A 270 -7.53 12.02 -9.69
#